data_AF-A0A8K0H5K9-F1
#
_entry.id   AF-A0A8K0H5K9-F1
#
_cell.length_a   1.000
_cell.length_b   1.000
_cell.length_c   1.000
_cell.angle_alpha   90.00
_cell.angle_beta   90.00
_cell.angle_gamma   90.00
#
_symmetry.space_group_name_H-M   'P 1'
#
loop_
_entity.id
_entity.type
_entity.pdbx_description
1 polymer ?
#
loop_
_entity_poly.entity_id
_entity_poly.type
_entity_poly.pdbx_seq_one_letter_code
_entity_poly.pdbx_strand_id
1 'polypeptide(L)'
;MTTWWKTIKKYYHHMNSKKSSSLFFHLGSQIVDDLYSLGKSLTDQHVVKLASNGSQKDATKMIFTSVDVIIDGFCSSRFGKHESSRFTASIRGKSYKFAYIWVHVPS
;
A
#
# COMPACT_ATOMS: atom_id res chain seq x y z
N MET A 1 -17.87 -13.78 -1.96
CA MET A 1 -16.87 -12.69 -1.88
C MET A 1 -17.12 -11.84 -0.63
N THR A 2 -16.64 -12.29 0.53
CA THR A 2 -16.80 -11.55 1.80
C THR A 2 -15.57 -10.69 2.00
N THR A 3 -15.68 -9.47 1.49
CA THR A 3 -14.70 -8.40 1.43
C THR A 3 -14.08 -8.14 2.80
N TRP A 4 -12.75 -8.16 2.88
CA TRP A 4 -11.90 -7.68 3.99
C TRP A 4 -12.48 -6.47 4.74
N TRP A 5 -13.17 -5.58 4.03
CA TRP A 5 -13.92 -4.45 4.58
C TRP A 5 -15.02 -4.78 5.61
N LYS A 6 -15.76 -5.89 5.43
CA LYS A 6 -16.77 -6.37 6.41
C LYS A 6 -16.10 -6.77 7.73
N THR A 7 -14.93 -7.38 7.66
CA THR A 7 -14.13 -7.76 8.84
C THR A 7 -13.65 -6.51 9.57
N ILE A 8 -13.09 -5.52 8.86
CA ILE A 8 -12.65 -4.25 9.46
C ILE A 8 -13.81 -3.52 10.16
N LYS A 9 -14.99 -3.45 9.53
CA LYS A 9 -16.18 -2.81 10.12
C LYS A 9 -16.57 -3.43 11.47
N LYS A 10 -16.44 -4.75 11.63
CA LYS A 10 -16.73 -5.44 12.90
C LYS A 10 -15.78 -5.00 14.02
N TYR A 11 -14.49 -4.87 13.74
CA TYR A 11 -13.50 -4.40 14.71
C TYR A 11 -13.64 -2.92 15.04
N TYR A 12 -14.00 -2.08 14.07
CA TYR A 12 -14.21 -0.65 14.27
C TYR A 12 -15.31 -0.35 15.30
N HIS A 13 -16.39 -1.13 15.28
CA HIS A 13 -17.49 -0.95 16.24
C HIS A 13 -17.05 -1.20 17.70
N HIS A 14 -16.14 -2.16 17.92
CA HIS A 14 -15.60 -2.46 19.25
C HIS A 14 -14.57 -1.44 19.76
N MET A 15 -13.92 -0.68 18.87
CA MET A 15 -12.95 0.36 19.25
C MET A 15 -13.60 1.66 19.75
N ASN A 16 -14.89 1.88 19.48
CA ASN A 16 -15.62 3.08 19.92
C ASN A 16 -16.09 3.02 21.39
N SER A 17 -15.64 2.04 22.17
CA SER A 17 -16.17 1.77 23.51
C SER A 17 -15.78 2.77 24.60
N LYS A 18 -14.75 3.59 24.46
CA LYS A 18 -14.35 4.56 25.50
C LYS A 18 -13.46 5.65 24.90
N LYS A 19 -13.96 6.88 24.81
CA LYS A 19 -13.17 8.11 24.63
C LYS A 19 -12.06 8.00 23.56
N SER A 20 -12.40 7.64 22.33
CA SER A 20 -11.42 7.58 21.25
C SER A 20 -11.43 8.90 20.49
N SER A 21 -10.26 9.53 20.35
CA SER A 21 -10.05 10.58 19.35
C SER A 21 -10.64 10.11 18.03
N SER A 22 -11.36 10.98 17.32
CA SER A 22 -12.03 10.61 16.08
C SER A 22 -10.99 10.31 14.99
N LEU A 23 -10.47 9.08 15.00
CA LEU A 23 -9.60 8.53 13.98
C LEU A 23 -10.46 8.29 12.74
N PHE A 24 -10.43 9.27 11.84
CA PHE A 24 -11.06 9.18 10.53
C PHE A 24 -10.07 8.61 9.53
N PHE A 25 -10.45 7.49 8.91
CA PHE A 25 -9.73 6.95 7.77
C PHE A 25 -10.33 7.54 6.50
N HIS A 26 -9.53 8.34 5.78
CA HIS A 26 -9.90 8.86 4.46
C HIS A 26 -9.21 8.03 3.39
N LEU A 27 -9.99 7.53 2.43
CA LEU A 27 -9.43 6.88 1.25
C LEU A 27 -8.84 7.96 0.34
N GLY A 28 -7.53 7.86 0.09
CA GLY A 28 -6.81 8.74 -0.81
C GLY A 28 -7.07 8.43 -2.29
N SER A 29 -6.24 9.01 -3.16
CA SER A 29 -6.26 8.72 -4.60
C SER A 29 -6.00 7.24 -4.85
N GLN A 30 -6.92 6.57 -5.53
CA GLN A 30 -6.73 5.22 -6.04
C GLN A 30 -6.16 5.30 -7.45
N ILE A 31 -5.07 4.58 -7.70
CA ILE A 31 -4.41 4.52 -9.00
C ILE A 31 -4.46 3.05 -9.44
N VAL A 32 -5.00 2.81 -10.63
CA VAL A 32 -5.05 1.49 -11.26
C VAL A 32 -4.10 1.52 -12.44
N ASP A 33 -3.25 0.50 -12.56
CA ASP A 33 -2.26 0.34 -13.64
C ASP A 33 -2.55 -0.95 -14.41
N ASP A 34 -3.62 -0.92 -15.22
CA ASP A 34 -4.08 -2.11 -15.99
C ASP A 34 -3.11 -2.55 -17.08
N LEU A 35 -2.24 -1.63 -17.54
CA LEU A 35 -1.27 -1.90 -18.60
C LEU A 35 0.04 -2.49 -18.08
N TYR A 36 0.17 -2.70 -16.76
CA TYR A 36 1.40 -3.13 -16.13
C TYR A 36 2.57 -2.25 -16.57
N SER A 37 2.52 -0.95 -16.28
CA SER A 37 3.45 0.07 -16.81
C SER A 37 4.93 -0.20 -16.48
N LEU A 38 5.22 -1.05 -15.49
CA LEU A 38 6.57 -1.49 -15.11
C LEU A 38 6.84 -2.97 -15.45
N GLY A 39 5.97 -3.58 -16.26
CA GLY A 39 5.95 -4.99 -16.58
C GLY A 39 5.37 -5.86 -15.46
N LYS A 40 5.33 -7.17 -15.74
CA LYS A 40 4.86 -8.20 -14.79
C LYS A 40 5.98 -8.76 -13.92
N SER A 41 7.21 -8.31 -14.10
CA SER A 41 8.35 -8.66 -13.26
C SER A 41 8.84 -7.41 -12.55
N LEU A 42 8.48 -7.28 -11.28
CA LEU A 42 8.79 -6.11 -10.48
C LEU A 42 10.00 -6.37 -9.59
N THR A 43 10.84 -5.36 -9.39
CA THR A 43 11.91 -5.36 -8.39
C THR A 43 11.49 -4.55 -7.16
N ASP A 44 12.23 -4.61 -6.06
CA ASP A 44 12.02 -3.74 -4.89
C ASP A 44 11.98 -2.25 -5.29
N GLN A 45 12.81 -1.83 -6.25
CA GLN A 45 12.81 -0.45 -6.77
C GLN A 45 11.52 -0.11 -7.52
N HIS A 46 10.95 -1.07 -8.27
CA HIS A 46 9.66 -0.88 -8.92
C HIS A 46 8.53 -0.73 -7.89
N VAL A 47 8.53 -1.52 -6.81
CA VAL A 47 7.55 -1.40 -5.72
C VAL A 47 7.65 -0.02 -5.06
N VAL A 48 8.86 0.45 -4.76
CA VAL A 48 9.07 1.81 -4.23
C VAL A 48 8.59 2.88 -5.21
N LYS A 49 8.85 2.71 -6.51
CA LYS A 49 8.38 3.64 -7.56
C LYS A 49 6.86 3.70 -7.60
N LEU A 50 6.18 2.55 -7.56
CA LEU A 50 4.71 2.48 -7.46
C LEU A 50 4.20 3.16 -6.19
N ALA A 51 4.84 2.92 -5.04
CA ALA A 51 4.49 3.58 -3.79
C ALA A 51 4.83 5.08 -3.81
N SER A 52 5.76 5.56 -4.63
CA SER A 52 6.04 6.99 -4.71
C SER A 52 4.94 7.76 -5.44
N ASN A 53 4.11 7.09 -6.25
CA ASN A 53 3.03 7.71 -7.02
C ASN A 53 1.89 8.26 -6.13
N GLY A 54 1.27 9.34 -6.58
CA GLY A 54 0.20 10.04 -5.85
C GLY A 54 0.71 11.21 -5.00
N SER A 55 -0.16 12.21 -4.79
CA SER A 55 0.20 13.53 -4.26
C SER A 55 -0.06 13.71 -2.76
N GLN A 56 -0.43 12.64 -2.03
CA GLN A 56 -0.84 12.74 -0.63
C GLN A 56 0.35 12.59 0.32
N LYS A 57 0.54 13.60 1.18
CA LYS A 57 1.53 13.60 2.26
C LYS A 57 0.95 12.91 3.50
N ASP A 58 1.81 12.31 4.31
CA ASP A 58 1.46 11.67 5.59
C ASP A 58 0.37 10.59 5.46
N ALA A 59 0.33 9.91 4.31
CA ALA A 59 -0.58 8.81 4.01
C ALA A 59 0.17 7.49 3.91
N THR A 60 -0.46 6.40 4.39
CA THR A 60 0.03 5.05 4.17
C THR A 60 -0.41 4.59 2.79
N LYS A 61 0.55 4.24 1.94
CA LYS A 61 0.27 3.80 0.57
C LYS A 61 0.20 2.28 0.51
N MET A 62 -0.85 1.76 -0.11
CA MET A 62 -1.05 0.32 -0.29
C MET A 62 -0.94 -0.02 -1.77
N ILE A 63 -0.09 -0.99 -2.10
CA ILE A 63 0.07 -1.53 -3.45
C ILE A 63 -0.53 -2.93 -3.48
N PHE A 64 -1.45 -3.15 -4.40
CA PHE A 64 -2.04 -4.46 -4.68
C PHE A 64 -1.57 -4.91 -6.06
N THR A 65 -0.87 -6.03 -6.13
CA THR A 65 -0.41 -6.60 -7.40
C THR A 65 -1.30 -7.77 -7.80
N SER A 66 -1.53 -7.92 -9.11
CA SER A 66 -2.24 -9.08 -9.68
C SER A 66 -1.45 -10.38 -9.47
N VAL A 67 -2.16 -11.52 -9.59
CA VAL A 67 -1.62 -12.88 -9.41
C VAL A 67 -0.53 -13.24 -10.41
N ASP A 68 -0.51 -12.59 -11.57
CA ASP A 68 0.42 -12.82 -12.66
C ASP A 68 1.65 -11.90 -12.61
N VAL A 69 1.81 -11.13 -11.52
CA VAL A 69 2.97 -10.27 -11.27
C VAL A 69 3.96 -11.00 -10.38
N ILE A 70 5.17 -11.21 -10.89
CA ILE A 70 6.29 -11.79 -10.16
C ILE A 70 7.11 -10.65 -9.55
N ILE A 71 7.52 -10.78 -8.28
CA ILE A 71 8.49 -9.86 -7.68
C ILE A 71 9.81 -10.57 -7.46
N ASP A 72 10.82 -10.09 -8.17
CA ASP A 72 12.18 -10.59 -8.08
C ASP A 72 12.76 -10.31 -6.69
N GLY A 73 13.46 -11.30 -6.13
CA GLY A 73 14.01 -11.25 -4.78
C GLY A 73 12.99 -11.46 -3.65
N PHE A 74 11.70 -11.69 -3.95
CA PHE A 74 10.70 -12.05 -2.94
C PHE A 74 10.75 -13.55 -2.61
N CYS A 75 11.81 -13.93 -1.89
CA CYS A 75 11.88 -15.25 -1.27
C CYS A 75 10.68 -15.41 -0.30
N SER A 76 10.05 -16.58 -0.31
CA SER A 76 8.82 -16.98 0.38
C SER A 76 8.78 -16.75 1.91
N SER A 77 9.83 -16.17 2.49
CA SER A 77 9.97 -15.78 3.90
C SER A 77 9.65 -14.30 4.19
N ARG A 78 9.27 -13.49 3.18
CA ARG A 78 9.03 -12.04 3.34
C ARG A 78 7.57 -11.60 3.35
N PHE A 79 6.60 -12.51 3.50
CA PHE A 79 5.18 -12.12 3.62
C PHE A 79 4.96 -11.24 4.86
N GLY A 80 4.63 -9.96 4.65
CA GLY A 80 4.29 -9.02 5.73
C GLY A 80 5.36 -8.00 6.13
N LYS A 81 6.28 -7.59 5.24
CA LYS A 81 7.20 -6.48 5.55
C LYS A 81 6.50 -5.12 5.48
N HIS A 82 6.53 -4.40 6.60
CA HIS A 82 6.35 -2.94 6.64
C HIS A 82 7.71 -2.30 6.36
N GLU A 83 7.93 -1.81 5.15
CA GLU A 83 9.17 -1.13 4.80
C GLU A 83 8.93 0.37 4.69
N SER A 84 9.64 1.16 5.50
CA SER A 84 9.67 2.61 5.31
C SER A 84 10.64 2.90 4.17
N SER A 85 10.19 3.63 3.16
CA SER A 85 11.05 3.95 2.03
C SER A 85 12.30 4.73 2.47
N ARG A 86 13.49 4.25 2.11
CA ARG A 86 14.72 5.08 2.15
C ARG A 86 14.68 6.19 1.09
N PHE A 87 13.84 6.02 0.07
CA PHE A 87 13.62 6.94 -1.03
C PHE A 87 12.53 7.96 -0.68
N THR A 88 12.59 9.12 -1.33
CA THR A 88 11.63 10.19 -1.12
C THR A 88 10.69 10.31 -2.32
N ALA A 89 9.40 10.51 -2.06
CA ALA A 89 8.44 10.90 -3.09
C ALA A 89 8.50 12.43 -3.25
N SER A 90 8.51 12.90 -4.50
CA SER A 90 8.38 14.33 -4.80
C SER A 90 6.90 14.72 -4.79
N ILE A 91 6.50 15.49 -3.79
CA ILE A 91 5.15 16.07 -3.70
C ILE A 91 5.31 17.58 -3.82
N ARG A 92 4.76 18.16 -4.89
CA ARG A 92 4.85 19.60 -5.18
C ARG A 92 6.28 20.16 -5.13
N GLY A 93 7.24 19.41 -5.70
CA GLY A 93 8.65 19.81 -5.76
C GLY A 93 9.43 19.63 -4.45
N LYS A 94 8.82 19.05 -3.41
CA LYS A 94 9.49 18.74 -2.13
C LYS A 94 9.54 17.23 -1.92
N SER A 95 10.69 16.75 -1.45
CA SER A 95 10.95 15.34 -1.17
C SER A 95 10.47 14.93 0.22
N TYR A 96 9.65 13.87 0.30
CA TYR A 96 9.14 13.33 1.56
C TYR A 96 9.37 11.83 1.67
N LYS A 97 9.72 11.36 2.87
CA LYS A 97 9.68 9.92 3.18
C LYS A 97 8.21 9.48 3.27
N PHE A 98 7.94 8.24 2.90
CA PHE A 98 6.61 7.66 2.96
C PHE A 98 6.68 6.20 3.43
N ALA A 99 5.61 5.77 4.08
CA ALA A 99 5.41 4.37 4.45
C ALA A 99 4.53 3.70 3.39
N TYR A 100 4.88 2.47 3.04
CA TYR A 100 4.06 1.69 2.13
C TYR A 100 3.91 0.25 2.60
N ILE A 101 2.80 -0.35 2.19
CA ILE A 101 2.47 -1.74 2.40
C ILE A 101 2.22 -2.32 1.01
N TRP A 102 2.81 -3.47 0.74
CA TRP A 102 2.55 -4.20 -0.49
C TRP A 102 1.87 -5.53 -0.17
N VAL A 103 0.89 -5.89 -1.00
CA VAL A 103 0.11 -7.12 -0.91
C VAL A 103 0.15 -7.83 -2.26
N HIS A 104 0.66 -9.06 -2.26
CA HIS A 104 0.57 -10.00 -3.36
C HIS A 104 -0.61 -10.95 -3.14
N VAL A 105 -1.34 -11.28 -4.20
CA VAL A 105 -2.23 -12.44 -4.19
C VAL A 105 -1.46 -13.58 -4.86
N PRO A 106 -1.02 -14.62 -4.13
CA PRO A 106 -0.41 -15.79 -4.74
C PRO A 106 -1.44 -16.54 -5.59
N SER A 107 -1.00 -17.08 -6.72
CA SER A 107 -1.77 -17.97 -7.61
C SER A 107 -2.13 -19.28 -6.94
#